data_AF-A0A017RZA2-F1
#
_entry.id   AF-A0A017RZA2-F1
#
_cell.length_a   1.000
_cell.length_b   1.000
_cell.length_c   1.000
_cell.angle_alpha   90.00
_cell.angle_beta   90.00
_cell.angle_gamma   90.00
#
_symmetry.space_group_name_H-M   'P 1'
#
loop_
_entity.id
_entity.type
_entity.pdbx_description
1 polymer ?
#
loop_
_entity_poly.entity_id
_entity_poly.type
_entity_poly.pdbx_seq_one_letter_code
_entity_poly.pdbx_strand_id
1 'polypeptide(L)'
;MKINKGFTLVEVIVSIALLAILLISVSILNLMSIRMNIAARQRDKVFYIAKGICEIYSSEDINFTEDLYKSVYKGIDDLSEVTGIVDIFKNNDGICTGVEDEIPAVGKKYMVLLSLQKSLQNSNNGGASIRLNILRVRVLEVGENQNSVTLTYVK
;
A
#
# COMPACT_ATOMS: atom_id res chain seq x y z
N MET A 1 -72.17 -1.55 5.00
CA MET A 1 -71.47 -2.71 5.59
C MET A 1 -70.07 -2.77 4.99
N LYS A 2 -69.03 -2.38 5.76
CA LYS A 2 -67.65 -2.40 5.27
C LYS A 2 -67.17 -3.85 5.28
N ILE A 3 -66.98 -4.43 4.11
CA ILE A 3 -66.43 -5.78 3.96
C ILE A 3 -64.95 -5.70 4.29
N ASN A 4 -64.54 -6.14 5.48
CA ASN A 4 -63.14 -6.35 5.81
C ASN A 4 -62.64 -7.53 4.96
N LYS A 5 -62.10 -7.24 3.77
CA LYS A 5 -61.43 -8.24 2.95
C LYS A 5 -60.13 -8.62 3.66
N GLY A 6 -60.07 -9.83 4.21
CA GLY A 6 -58.85 -10.40 4.76
C GLY A 6 -57.80 -10.62 3.67
N PHE A 7 -56.53 -10.65 4.06
CA PHE A 7 -55.43 -10.96 3.16
C PHE A 7 -55.55 -12.39 2.63
N THR A 8 -55.41 -12.55 1.32
CA THR A 8 -55.41 -13.89 0.72
C THR A 8 -54.06 -14.57 0.95
N LEU A 9 -54.06 -15.90 1.10
CA LEU A 9 -52.83 -16.68 1.29
C LEU A 9 -51.82 -16.44 0.16
N VAL A 10 -52.33 -16.23 -1.06
CA VAL A 10 -51.54 -15.93 -2.25
C VAL A 10 -50.79 -14.59 -2.11
N GLU A 11 -51.45 -13.53 -1.64
CA GLU A 11 -50.80 -12.23 -1.41
C GLU A 11 -49.66 -12.33 -0.37
N VAL A 12 -49.85 -13.15 0.67
CA VAL A 12 -48.81 -13.38 1.69
C VAL A 12 -47.59 -14.08 1.09
N ILE A 13 -47.80 -15.14 0.31
CA ILE A 13 -46.72 -15.90 -0.33
C ILE A 13 -45.94 -15.01 -1.31
N VAL A 14 -46.64 -14.24 -2.14
CA VAL A 14 -46.01 -13.32 -3.09
C VAL A 14 -45.21 -12.25 -2.36
N SER A 15 -45.72 -11.71 -1.25
CA SER A 15 -45.03 -10.70 -0.45
C SER A 15 -43.74 -11.25 0.17
N ILE A 16 -43.75 -12.48 0.68
CA ILE A 16 -42.57 -13.14 1.24
C ILE A 16 -41.53 -13.41 0.14
N ALA A 17 -41.96 -13.87 -1.04
CA ALA A 17 -41.07 -14.12 -2.16
C ALA A 17 -40.37 -12.83 -2.63
N LEU A 18 -41.10 -11.72 -2.75
CA LEU A 18 -40.52 -10.42 -3.09
C LEU A 18 -39.54 -9.93 -2.01
N LEU A 19 -39.89 -10.09 -0.73
CA LEU A 19 -39.02 -9.72 0.38
C LEU A 19 -37.72 -10.53 0.36
N ALA A 20 -37.78 -11.83 0.09
CA ALA A 20 -36.62 -12.70 0.01
C ALA A 20 -35.64 -12.27 -1.10
N ILE A 21 -36.17 -11.96 -2.29
CA ILE A 21 -35.35 -11.45 -3.41
C ILE A 21 -34.64 -10.16 -3.01
N LEU A 22 -35.37 -9.23 -2.39
CA LEU A 22 -34.83 -7.94 -1.97
C LEU A 22 -33.74 -8.09 -0.90
N LEU A 23 -33.95 -8.97 0.08
CA LEU A 23 -32.96 -9.27 1.13
C LEU A 23 -31.69 -9.89 0.56
N ILE A 24 -31.80 -10.80 -0.42
CA ILE A 24 -30.64 -11.41 -1.07
C ILE A 24 -29.84 -10.35 -1.81
N SER A 25 -30.49 -9.50 -2.61
CA SER A 25 -29.83 -8.41 -3.34
C SER A 25 -29.09 -7.45 -2.40
N VAL A 26 -29.74 -7.02 -1.31
CA VAL A 26 -29.11 -6.13 -0.31
C VAL A 26 -27.94 -6.81 0.38
N SER A 27 -28.05 -8.10 0.70
CA SER A 27 -26.97 -8.85 1.35
C SER A 27 -25.73 -8.94 0.47
N ILE A 28 -25.91 -9.19 -0.83
CA ILE A 28 -24.80 -9.25 -1.80
C ILE A 28 -24.10 -7.89 -1.90
N LEU A 29 -24.86 -6.80 -1.99
CA LEU A 29 -24.29 -5.44 -2.03
C LEU A 29 -23.49 -5.12 -0.76
N ASN A 30 -24.02 -5.47 0.41
CA ASN A 30 -23.32 -5.28 1.68
C ASN A 30 -22.02 -6.09 1.75
N LEU A 31 -22.05 -7.36 1.34
CA LEU A 31 -20.86 -8.23 1.27
C LEU A 31 -19.79 -7.64 0.34
N MET A 32 -20.19 -7.14 -0.83
CA MET A 32 -19.27 -6.46 -1.75
C MET A 32 -18.68 -5.20 -1.12
N SER A 33 -19.50 -4.36 -0.49
CA SER A 33 -19.05 -3.14 0.18
C SER A 33 -18.05 -3.42 1.29
N ILE A 34 -18.28 -4.46 2.10
CA ILE A 34 -17.36 -4.87 3.17
C ILE A 34 -16.01 -5.29 2.58
N ARG A 35 -16.02 -6.13 1.52
CA ARG A 35 -14.80 -6.58 0.85
C ARG A 35 -14.02 -5.40 0.25
N MET A 36 -14.70 -4.47 -0.40
CA MET A 36 -14.07 -3.27 -0.96
C MET A 36 -13.48 -2.38 0.12
N ASN A 37 -14.15 -2.21 1.25
CA ASN A 37 -13.66 -1.41 2.37
C ASN A 37 -12.42 -2.04 3.03
N ILE A 38 -12.39 -3.35 3.20
CA ILE A 38 -11.19 -4.06 3.71
C ILE A 38 -10.01 -3.84 2.77
N ALA A 39 -10.22 -4.01 1.45
CA ALA A 39 -9.17 -3.81 0.45
C ALA A 39 -8.70 -2.34 0.37
N ALA A 40 -9.60 -1.37 0.54
CA ALA A 40 -9.25 0.05 0.61
C ALA A 40 -8.41 0.34 1.86
N ARG A 41 -8.85 -0.13 3.03
CA ARG A 41 -8.12 0.04 4.30
C ARG A 41 -6.73 -0.59 4.26
N GLN A 42 -6.58 -1.73 3.60
CA GLN A 42 -5.25 -2.33 3.38
C GLN A 42 -4.36 -1.44 2.52
N ARG A 43 -4.86 -0.95 1.38
CA ARG A 43 -4.12 -0.02 0.52
C ARG A 43 -3.72 1.27 1.25
N ASP A 44 -4.62 1.83 2.06
CA ASP A 44 -4.33 3.01 2.86
C ASP A 44 -3.19 2.75 3.85
N LYS A 45 -3.18 1.61 4.55
CA LYS A 45 -2.08 1.24 5.45
C LYS A 45 -0.74 1.14 4.72
N VAL A 46 -0.70 0.45 3.59
CA VAL A 46 0.50 0.29 2.75
C VAL A 46 0.99 1.67 2.26
N PHE A 47 0.06 2.55 1.89
CA PHE A 47 0.35 3.92 1.52
C PHE A 47 0.93 4.75 2.67
N TYR A 48 0.36 4.67 3.88
CA TYR A 48 0.87 5.39 5.06
C TYR A 48 2.28 4.95 5.45
N ILE A 49 2.59 3.65 5.32
CA ILE A 49 3.95 3.14 5.51
C ILE A 49 4.90 3.77 4.49
N ALA A 50 4.57 3.70 3.20
CA ALA A 50 5.40 4.27 2.15
C ALA A 50 5.59 5.79 2.36
N LYS A 51 4.52 6.50 2.73
CA LYS A 51 4.54 7.94 2.99
C LYS A 51 5.43 8.27 4.20
N GLY A 52 5.30 7.54 5.29
CA GLY A 52 6.13 7.75 6.49
C GLY A 52 7.61 7.56 6.19
N ILE A 53 7.98 6.58 5.36
CA ILE A 53 9.37 6.41 4.93
C ILE A 53 9.86 7.62 4.12
N CYS A 54 9.05 8.09 3.16
CA CYS A 54 9.39 9.28 2.37
C CYS A 54 9.51 10.55 3.23
N GLU A 55 8.66 10.72 4.25
CA GLU A 55 8.69 11.86 5.15
C GLU A 55 9.94 11.86 6.03
N ILE A 56 10.30 10.70 6.61
CA ILE A 56 11.54 10.56 7.38
C ILE A 56 12.73 10.89 6.48
N TYR A 57 12.77 10.33 5.27
CA TYR A 57 13.82 10.64 4.29
C TYR A 57 13.89 12.11 3.91
N SER A 58 12.73 12.78 3.77
CA SER A 58 12.66 14.21 3.46
C SER A 58 13.21 15.06 4.60
N SER A 59 12.93 14.68 5.85
CA SER A 59 13.32 15.40 7.05
C SER A 59 14.79 15.27 7.44
N GLU A 60 15.47 14.22 6.99
CA GLU A 60 16.86 13.94 7.33
C GLU A 60 17.82 14.37 6.21
N ASP A 61 18.96 14.98 6.60
CA ASP A 61 20.05 15.30 5.68
C ASP A 61 20.91 14.06 5.41
N ILE A 62 20.33 13.12 4.68
CA ILE A 62 21.02 11.89 4.28
C ILE A 62 21.94 12.24 3.09
N ASN A 63 23.23 12.37 3.39
CA ASN A 63 24.26 12.58 2.38
C ASN A 63 24.73 11.23 1.82
N PHE A 64 24.43 10.97 0.56
CA PHE A 64 24.93 9.77 -0.14
C PHE A 64 26.33 10.03 -0.69
N THR A 65 27.31 9.38 -0.08
CA THR A 65 28.64 9.20 -0.69
C THR A 65 28.54 8.11 -1.75
N GLU A 66 28.70 8.53 -3.01
CA GLU A 66 28.83 7.74 -4.25
C GLU A 66 27.57 7.18 -4.91
N ASP A 67 27.69 6.93 -6.22
CA ASP A 67 26.65 6.65 -7.22
C ASP A 67 25.99 5.26 -7.05
N LEU A 68 25.88 4.77 -5.82
CA LEU A 68 25.33 3.46 -5.54
C LEU A 68 23.80 3.48 -5.61
N TYR A 69 23.28 2.72 -6.57
CA TYR A 69 21.94 2.16 -6.50
C TYR A 69 21.88 1.22 -5.30
N LYS A 70 21.25 1.65 -4.21
CA LYS A 70 21.02 0.82 -3.02
C LYS A 70 19.55 0.42 -2.97
N SER A 71 19.30 -0.88 -3.15
CA SER A 71 18.02 -1.52 -2.89
C SER A 71 18.07 -2.22 -1.54
N VAL A 72 17.16 -1.91 -0.61
CA VAL A 72 17.06 -2.59 0.69
C VAL A 72 15.69 -3.25 0.80
N TYR A 73 15.68 -4.52 1.19
CA TYR A 73 14.48 -5.28 1.55
C TYR A 73 14.38 -5.37 3.06
N LYS A 74 13.19 -5.12 3.62
CA LYS A 74 12.93 -5.39 5.04
C LYS A 74 11.48 -5.78 5.27
N GLY A 75 11.29 -6.90 5.96
CA GLY A 75 10.00 -7.31 6.48
C GLY A 75 9.65 -6.46 7.71
N ILE A 76 8.46 -5.88 7.74
CA ILE A 76 7.95 -5.10 8.88
C ILE A 76 6.54 -5.53 9.27
N ASP A 77 6.23 -5.40 10.56
CA ASP A 77 4.87 -5.61 11.08
C ASP A 77 4.11 -4.31 11.30
N ASP A 78 4.83 -3.23 11.57
CA ASP A 78 4.26 -1.93 11.93
C ASP A 78 5.16 -0.76 11.50
N LEU A 79 4.57 0.43 11.41
CA LEU A 79 5.23 1.68 11.08
C LEU A 79 6.35 2.03 12.08
N SER A 80 6.27 1.59 13.33
CA SER A 80 7.32 1.81 14.33
C SER A 80 8.65 1.14 13.96
N GLU A 81 8.64 0.10 13.12
CA GLU A 81 9.85 -0.59 12.66
C GLU A 81 10.53 0.13 11.47
N VAL A 82 9.90 1.20 10.95
CA VAL A 82 10.38 1.97 9.79
C VAL A 82 11.64 2.77 10.09
N THR A 83 11.79 3.29 11.31
CA THR A 83 12.97 4.08 11.72
C THR A 83 14.26 3.28 11.54
N GLY A 84 14.24 2.01 11.95
CA GLY A 84 15.35 1.09 11.76
C GLY A 84 15.58 0.66 10.29
N ILE A 85 14.77 1.10 9.32
CA ILE A 85 15.07 0.94 7.89
C ILE A 85 15.93 2.10 7.40
N VAL A 86 15.64 3.33 7.85
CA VAL A 86 16.39 4.52 7.46
C VAL A 86 17.81 4.49 8.02
N ASP A 87 17.99 3.92 9.22
CA ASP A 87 19.33 3.72 9.79
C ASP A 87 20.23 2.76 8.97
N ILE A 88 19.64 1.80 8.24
CA ILE A 88 20.37 0.93 7.30
C ILE A 88 20.93 1.74 6.12
N PHE A 89 20.26 2.83 5.73
CA PHE A 89 20.79 3.74 4.72
C PHE A 89 21.92 4.61 5.27
N LYS A 90 21.82 5.07 6.52
CA LYS A 90 22.83 5.93 7.15
C LYS A 90 24.18 5.26 7.36
N ASN A 91 24.18 4.00 7.82
CA ASN A 91 25.43 3.38 8.29
C ASN A 91 26.31 2.78 7.19
N ASN A 92 25.98 2.92 5.90
CA ASN A 92 26.70 2.28 4.78
C ASN A 92 26.84 0.74 4.83
N ASP A 93 26.51 0.08 5.95
CA ASP A 93 26.66 -1.36 6.23
C ASP A 93 25.68 -2.28 5.50
N GLY A 94 25.07 -1.80 4.41
CA GLY A 94 24.05 -2.56 3.67
C GLY A 94 24.32 -2.55 2.18
N ILE A 95 25.36 -3.23 1.74
CA ILE A 95 25.40 -3.74 0.37
C ILE A 95 24.43 -4.92 0.32
N CYS A 96 23.16 -4.66 0.02
CA CYS A 96 22.27 -5.69 -0.53
C CYS A 96 22.32 -5.57 -2.06
N THR A 97 23.48 -5.85 -2.65
CA THR A 97 23.60 -6.09 -4.09
C THR A 97 23.09 -7.50 -4.34
N GLY A 98 21.83 -7.63 -4.70
CA GLY A 98 21.24 -8.93 -4.92
C GLY A 98 19.81 -8.80 -5.38
N VAL A 99 19.67 -8.80 -6.71
CA VAL A 99 18.44 -9.09 -7.43
C VAL A 99 17.79 -10.35 -6.85
N GLU A 100 16.49 -10.23 -6.53
CA GLU A 100 15.50 -11.31 -6.43
C GLU A 100 15.70 -12.35 -5.30
N ASP A 101 14.61 -12.67 -4.60
CA ASP A 101 14.46 -13.81 -3.68
C ASP A 101 15.09 -13.75 -2.27
N GLU A 102 15.04 -12.61 -1.57
CA GLU A 102 14.90 -12.70 -0.11
C GLU A 102 13.48 -13.15 0.24
N ILE A 103 13.38 -14.46 0.48
CA ILE A 103 12.26 -15.21 1.07
C ILE A 103 11.45 -14.27 1.96
N PRO A 104 10.11 -14.12 1.75
CA PRO A 104 9.28 -13.26 2.58
C PRO A 104 9.59 -13.59 4.03
N ALA A 105 10.12 -12.60 4.77
CA ALA A 105 10.54 -12.78 6.16
C ALA A 105 9.41 -13.51 6.90
N VAL A 106 9.63 -14.79 7.21
CA VAL A 106 8.56 -15.71 7.60
C VAL A 106 7.91 -15.16 8.86
N GLY A 107 6.64 -14.76 8.76
CA GLY A 107 5.88 -14.16 9.86
C GLY A 107 5.73 -12.62 9.83
N LYS A 108 6.32 -11.92 8.85
CA LYS A 108 6.15 -10.47 8.69
C LYS A 108 4.96 -10.12 7.79
N LYS A 109 4.24 -9.04 8.13
CA LYS A 109 3.02 -8.61 7.40
C LYS A 109 3.32 -7.86 6.10
N TYR A 110 4.37 -7.05 6.07
CA TYR A 110 4.73 -6.22 4.94
C TYR A 110 6.18 -6.44 4.54
N MET A 111 6.48 -6.37 3.26
CA MET A 111 7.82 -6.30 2.70
C MET A 111 8.02 -4.92 2.09
N VAL A 112 9.04 -4.21 2.55
CA VAL A 112 9.39 -2.89 2.04
C VAL A 112 10.65 -3.02 1.18
N LEU A 113 10.56 -2.54 -0.06
CA LEU A 113 11.67 -2.34 -0.98
C LEU A 113 11.94 -0.84 -1.08
N LEU A 114 13.16 -0.44 -0.74
CA LEU A 114 13.62 0.93 -0.89
C LEU A 114 14.71 0.97 -1.93
N SER A 115 14.52 1.75 -2.98
CA SER A 115 15.50 1.96 -4.04
C SER A 115 15.84 3.44 -4.11
N LEU A 116 17.10 3.76 -3.88
CA LEU A 116 17.60 5.11 -4.08
C LEU A 116 18.33 5.21 -5.42
N GLN A 117 17.99 6.25 -6.19
CA GLN A 117 18.62 6.56 -7.46
C GLN A 117 19.06 8.03 -7.47
N LYS A 118 20.33 8.26 -7.79
CA LYS A 118 20.85 9.59 -8.09
C LYS A 118 20.71 9.83 -9.60
N SER A 119 20.05 10.91 -9.99
CA SER A 119 19.90 11.30 -11.39
C SER A 119 20.59 12.64 -11.63
N LEU A 120 21.57 12.65 -12.53
CA LEU A 120 22.21 13.87 -13.00
C LEU A 120 21.46 14.35 -14.23
N GLN A 121 20.70 15.44 -14.13
CA GLN A 121 20.15 16.09 -15.31
C GLN A 121 21.06 17.25 -15.71
N ASN A 122 21.74 17.10 -16.84
CA ASN A 122 22.43 18.21 -17.48
C ASN A 122 21.41 19.02 -18.26
N SER A 123 21.24 20.29 -17.88
CA SER A 123 20.50 21.26 -18.67
C SER A 123 21.36 21.62 -19.89
N ASN A 124 20.86 21.31 -21.10
CA ASN A 124 21.60 21.54 -22.35
C ASN A 124 21.80 23.03 -22.71
N ASN A 125 21.36 23.97 -21.86
CA ASN A 125 21.40 25.41 -22.15
C ASN A 125 22.28 26.22 -21.18
N GLY A 126 23.50 25.75 -20.90
CA GLY A 126 24.51 26.56 -20.19
C GLY A 126 24.18 26.90 -18.73
N GLY A 127 23.18 26.26 -18.14
CA GLY A 127 22.75 26.44 -16.76
C GLY A 127 23.11 25.22 -15.91
N ALA A 128 23.50 25.48 -14.66
CA ALA A 128 23.96 24.51 -13.65
C ALA A 128 23.37 23.09 -13.76
N SER A 129 24.23 22.08 -13.64
CA SER A 129 23.81 20.68 -13.48
C SER A 129 22.99 20.53 -12.19
N ILE A 130 21.73 20.09 -12.33
CA ILE A 130 20.88 19.79 -11.18
C ILE A 130 21.13 18.33 -10.78
N ARG A 131 21.48 18.12 -9.52
CA ARG A 131 21.59 16.78 -8.93
C ARG A 131 20.26 16.46 -8.28
N LEU A 132 19.56 15.43 -8.78
CA LEU A 132 18.31 14.96 -8.22
C LEU A 132 18.55 13.67 -7.43
N ASN A 133 18.03 13.62 -6.21
CA ASN A 133 18.00 12.40 -5.41
C ASN A 133 16.58 11.83 -5.44
N ILE A 134 16.42 10.65 -6.04
CA ILE A 134 15.14 9.98 -6.20
C ILE A 134 15.08 8.81 -5.21
N LEU A 135 14.15 8.85 -4.26
CA LEU A 135 13.81 7.73 -3.42
C LEU A 135 12.55 7.06 -3.96
N ARG A 136 12.67 5.79 -4.35
CA ARG A 136 11.54 4.93 -4.71
C ARG A 136 11.27 3.94 -3.58
N VAL A 137 10.09 4.02 -2.99
CA VAL A 137 9.61 3.14 -1.93
C VAL A 137 8.53 2.24 -2.50
N ARG A 138 8.70 0.94 -2.47
CA ARG A 138 7.68 -0.05 -2.82
C ARG A 138 7.36 -0.88 -1.58
N VAL A 139 6.11 -0.86 -1.14
CA VAL A 139 5.64 -1.71 -0.02
C VAL A 139 4.73 -2.77 -0.60
N LEU A 140 4.95 -4.03 -0.21
CA LEU A 140 4.23 -5.23 -0.63
C LEU A 140 3.64 -5.89 0.61
N GLU A 141 2.34 -6.20 0.59
CA GLU A 141 1.73 -7.04 1.64
C GLU A 141 2.06 -8.52 1.39
N VAL A 142 2.51 -9.23 2.42
CA VAL A 142 2.86 -10.66 2.32
C VAL A 142 1.58 -11.49 2.54
N GLY A 143 0.96 -11.98 1.45
CA GLY A 143 -0.28 -12.77 1.50
C GLY A 143 -0.98 -12.94 0.13
N GLU A 144 -2.21 -13.50 0.12
CA GLU A 144 -2.98 -13.80 -1.11
C GLU A 144 -3.41 -12.56 -1.91
N ASN A 145 -3.56 -11.40 -1.25
CA ASN A 145 -3.79 -10.12 -1.91
C ASN A 145 -2.48 -9.33 -1.94
N GLN A 146 -1.72 -9.50 -3.03
CA GLN A 146 -0.50 -8.74 -3.28
C GLN A 146 -0.83 -7.26 -3.59
N ASN A 147 -1.22 -6.51 -2.56
CA ASN A 147 -1.33 -5.06 -2.65
C ASN A 147 0.08 -4.48 -2.64
N SER A 148 0.37 -3.64 -3.63
CA SER A 148 1.63 -2.90 -3.69
C SER A 148 1.37 -1.41 -3.86
N VAL A 149 2.13 -0.60 -3.15
CA VAL A 149 2.18 0.85 -3.37
C VAL A 149 3.62 1.22 -3.65
N THR A 150 3.85 1.94 -4.76
CA THR A 150 5.15 2.53 -5.07
C THR A 150 5.04 4.05 -4.95
N LEU A 151 5.77 4.65 -4.01
CA LEU A 151 5.95 6.10 -3.94
C LEU A 151 7.33 6.47 -4.47
N THR A 152 7.40 7.59 -5.16
CA THR A 152 8.66 8.17 -5.63
C THR A 152 8.76 9.60 -5.12
N TYR A 153 9.82 9.88 -4.37
CA TYR A 153 10.14 11.19 -3.84
C TYR A 153 11.39 11.72 -4.55
N VAL A 154 11.38 13.00 -4.92
CA VAL A 154 12.48 13.67 -5.62
C VAL A 154 12.90 14.86 -4.78
N LYS A 155 14.17 14.87 -4.35
CA LYS A 155 14.82 15.96 -3.61
C LYS A 155 15.82 16.68 -4.52
#